data_AF-A0A925NFC9-F1
#
_entry.id   AF-A0A925NFC9-F1
#
_cell.length_a   1.000
_cell.length_b   1.000
_cell.length_c   1.000
_cell.angle_alpha   90.00
_cell.angle_beta   90.00
_cell.angle_gamma   90.00
#
_symmetry.space_group_name_H-M   'P 1'
#
loop_
_entity.id
_entity.type
_entity.pdbx_description
1 polymer ?
#
loop_
_entity_poly.entity_id
_entity_poly.type
_entity_poly.pdbx_seq_one_letter_code
_entity_poly.pdbx_strand_id
1 'polypeptide(L)'
;MTEFQYLLREAGAKAVGKVVVMMPPKYESDWSTQPIMSTIRRIRHVSITNDPDGSEAQKFGAETSGHVFVYDGRGVLQFSGGITGMRGHEGDNANFQKAETALRARQSSLLQTPVFGCSLR
;
A
#
# COMPACT_ATOMS: atom_id res chain seq x y z
N MET A 1 -9.57 1.81 -6.51
CA MET A 1 -8.93 0.93 -5.50
C MET A 1 -8.85 -0.50 -6.04
N THR A 2 -8.52 -0.64 -7.32
CA THR A 2 -8.50 -1.91 -8.07
C THR A 2 -7.10 -2.48 -8.13
N GLU A 3 -6.09 -1.61 -8.06
CA GLU A 3 -4.68 -1.92 -8.20
C GLU A 3 -4.14 -2.71 -7.00
N PHE A 4 -4.37 -2.25 -5.77
CA PHE A 4 -3.89 -2.97 -4.58
C PHE A 4 -4.49 -4.39 -4.48
N GLN A 5 -5.79 -4.52 -4.75
CA GLN A 5 -6.46 -5.82 -4.79
C GLN A 5 -5.91 -6.72 -5.91
N TYR A 6 -5.58 -6.15 -7.07
CA TYR A 6 -4.94 -6.89 -8.15
C TYR A 6 -3.55 -7.39 -7.74
N LEU A 7 -2.70 -6.54 -7.14
CA LEU A 7 -1.37 -6.94 -6.67
C LEU A 7 -1.46 -8.11 -5.68
N LEU A 8 -2.40 -8.06 -4.73
CA LEU A 8 -2.63 -9.17 -3.81
C LEU A 8 -3.04 -10.46 -4.53
N ARG A 9 -3.84 -10.35 -5.59
CA ARG A 9 -4.23 -11.52 -6.40
C ARG A 9 -3.04 -12.11 -7.14
N GLU A 10 -2.21 -11.27 -7.77
CA GLU A 10 -1.02 -11.71 -8.52
C GLU A 10 0.08 -12.27 -7.61
N ALA A 11 0.17 -11.78 -6.37
CA ALA A 11 1.05 -12.35 -5.35
C ALA A 11 0.67 -13.80 -4.95
N GLY A 12 -0.56 -14.23 -5.29
CA GLY A 12 -1.04 -15.60 -5.14
C GLY A 12 -1.71 -15.88 -3.78
N ALA A 13 -2.22 -17.10 -3.63
CA ALA A 13 -3.10 -17.47 -2.51
C ALA A 13 -2.46 -17.41 -1.11
N LYS A 14 -1.12 -17.34 -1.02
CA LYS A 14 -0.39 -17.22 0.25
C LYS A 14 -0.07 -15.77 0.62
N ALA A 15 -0.37 -14.81 -0.25
CA ALA A 15 -0.14 -13.41 0.01
C ALA A 15 -1.04 -12.90 1.12
N VAL A 16 -0.48 -12.04 1.98
CA VAL A 16 -1.20 -11.37 3.06
C VAL A 16 -1.05 -9.87 2.86
N GLY A 17 -2.16 -9.15 2.88
CA GLY A 17 -2.18 -7.70 2.88
C GLY A 17 -2.33 -7.16 4.31
N LYS A 18 -1.58 -6.11 4.62
CA LYS A 18 -1.81 -5.26 5.80
C LYS A 18 -2.04 -3.84 5.31
N VAL A 19 -3.14 -3.23 5.72
CA VAL A 19 -3.41 -1.82 5.47
C VAL A 19 -3.29 -1.09 6.81
N VAL A 20 -2.30 -0.21 6.88
CA VAL A 20 -2.05 0.64 8.04
C VAL A 20 -2.73 1.97 7.81
N VAL A 21 -3.53 2.39 8.79
CA VAL A 21 -4.34 3.60 8.71
C VAL A 21 -3.91 4.53 9.83
N MET A 22 -3.25 5.63 9.47
CA MET A 22 -2.97 6.68 10.42
C MET A 22 -4.23 7.52 10.67
N MET A 23 -4.64 7.60 11.93
CA MET A 23 -5.83 8.33 12.34
C MET A 23 -5.64 8.95 13.73
N PRO A 24 -5.46 10.28 13.81
CA PRO A 24 -5.43 10.95 15.10
C PRO A 24 -6.75 10.73 15.88
N PRO A 25 -6.71 10.45 17.19
CA PRO A 25 -7.90 10.15 18.01
C PRO A 25 -9.03 11.20 17.92
N LYS A 26 -8.67 12.46 17.65
CA LYS A 26 -9.62 13.57 17.45
C LYS A 26 -10.58 13.40 16.26
N TYR A 27 -10.40 12.38 15.41
CA TYR A 27 -11.23 12.11 14.23
C TYR A 27 -11.92 10.72 14.26
N GLU A 28 -11.94 10.02 15.42
CA GLU A 28 -12.48 8.65 15.52
C GLU A 28 -13.99 8.53 15.21
N SER A 29 -14.80 9.55 15.49
CA SER A 29 -16.27 9.42 15.49
C SER A 29 -16.92 9.18 14.11
N ASP A 30 -16.26 9.53 13.01
CA ASP A 30 -16.84 9.45 11.64
C ASP A 30 -16.03 8.56 10.68
N TRP A 31 -15.09 7.77 11.19
CA TRP A 31 -14.14 7.08 10.32
C TRP A 31 -14.66 5.78 9.71
N SER A 32 -15.42 5.00 10.48
CA SER A 32 -15.89 3.68 10.04
C SER A 32 -16.84 3.73 8.84
N THR A 33 -17.40 4.91 8.56
CA THR A 33 -18.34 5.21 7.46
C THR A 33 -17.64 5.75 6.21
N GLN A 34 -16.33 6.03 6.26
CA GLN A 34 -15.59 6.53 5.11
C GLN A 34 -15.62 5.52 3.94
N PRO A 35 -15.91 5.95 2.70
CA PRO A 35 -16.02 5.05 1.54
C PRO A 35 -14.77 4.20 1.26
N ILE A 36 -13.59 4.70 1.63
CA ILE A 36 -12.34 3.94 1.46
C ILE A 36 -12.27 2.74 2.41
N MET A 37 -12.78 2.88 3.64
CA MET A 37 -12.77 1.82 4.65
C MET A 37 -13.72 0.68 4.28
N SER A 38 -14.90 1.01 3.73
CA SER A 38 -15.82 -0.01 3.21
C SER A 38 -15.22 -0.79 2.03
N THR A 39 -14.41 -0.12 1.21
CA THR A 39 -13.68 -0.76 0.11
C THR A 39 -12.57 -1.68 0.61
N ILE A 40 -11.72 -1.23 1.55
CA ILE A 40 -10.63 -2.04 2.11
C ILE A 40 -11.17 -3.30 2.80
N ARG A 41 -12.24 -3.15 3.59
CA ARG A 41 -12.89 -4.27 4.31
C ARG A 41 -13.43 -5.37 3.39
N ARG A 42 -13.65 -5.09 2.09
CA ARG A 42 -14.11 -6.08 1.11
C ARG A 42 -12.97 -6.86 0.47
N ILE A 43 -11.72 -6.45 0.66
CA ILE A 43 -10.56 -7.15 0.09
C ILE A 43 -10.26 -8.39 0.93
N ARG A 44 -10.25 -9.56 0.30
CA ARG A 44 -9.86 -10.81 0.98
C ARG A 44 -8.37 -10.81 1.32
N HIS A 45 -8.00 -11.49 2.41
CA HIS A 45 -6.62 -11.61 2.89
C HIS A 45 -5.97 -10.28 3.29
N VAL A 46 -6.77 -9.24 3.57
CA VAL A 46 -6.31 -7.96 4.10
C VAL A 46 -6.71 -7.82 5.56
N SER A 47 -5.74 -7.46 6.40
CA SER A 47 -5.97 -6.98 7.76
C SER A 47 -5.83 -5.46 7.80
N ILE A 48 -6.63 -4.80 8.65
CA ILE A 48 -6.56 -3.36 8.87
C ILE A 48 -5.94 -3.13 10.25
N THR A 49 -4.96 -2.23 10.31
CA THR A 49 -4.32 -1.82 11.58
C THR A 49 -4.46 -0.31 11.72
N ASN A 50 -5.01 0.12 12.85
CA ASN A 50 -5.07 1.54 13.21
C ASN A 50 -3.71 1.96 13.77
N ASP A 51 -3.21 3.10 13.32
CA ASP A 51 -1.91 3.67 13.66
C ASP A 51 -2.10 5.12 14.14
N PRO A 52 -2.77 5.34 15.29
CA PRO A 52 -3.25 6.66 15.66
C PRO A 52 -2.15 7.68 15.94
N ASP A 53 -0.94 7.21 16.27
CA ASP A 53 0.25 8.01 16.55
C ASP A 53 1.25 8.01 15.39
N GLY A 54 0.96 7.30 14.29
CA GLY A 54 1.87 7.18 13.15
C GLY A 54 3.11 6.32 13.42
N SER A 55 3.13 5.56 14.53
CA SER A 55 4.30 4.77 14.92
C SER A 55 4.61 3.65 13.93
N GLU A 56 3.61 3.00 13.33
CA GLU A 56 3.82 2.03 12.27
C GLU A 56 4.32 2.73 11.00
N ALA A 57 3.69 3.82 10.57
CA ALA A 57 4.14 4.59 9.41
C ALA A 57 5.62 5.00 9.56
N GLN A 58 6.03 5.47 10.73
CA GLN A 58 7.41 5.83 11.04
C GLN A 58 8.36 4.62 10.98
N LYS A 59 7.99 3.46 11.55
CA LYS A 59 8.83 2.24 11.49
C LYS A 59 9.09 1.77 10.07
N PHE A 60 8.11 1.92 9.18
CA PHE A 60 8.25 1.58 7.76
C PHE A 60 8.89 2.71 6.92
N GLY A 61 9.15 3.87 7.52
CA GLY A 61 9.67 5.03 6.81
C GLY A 61 8.68 5.64 5.81
N ALA A 62 7.38 5.44 6.03
CA ALA A 62 6.33 6.00 5.20
C ALA A 62 6.07 7.47 5.57
N GLU A 63 6.31 8.38 4.62
CA GLU A 63 6.13 9.83 4.83
C GLU A 63 4.84 10.36 4.18
N THR A 64 4.28 9.60 3.25
CA THR A 64 3.17 10.02 2.38
C THR A 64 2.09 8.95 2.33
N SER A 65 0.82 9.35 2.41
CA SER A 65 -0.32 8.44 2.28
C SER A 65 -0.34 7.76 0.91
N GLY A 66 -0.65 6.47 0.86
CA GLY A 66 -0.66 5.68 -0.38
C GLY A 66 0.67 5.00 -0.72
N HIS A 67 1.63 5.02 0.22
CA HIS A 67 2.87 4.24 0.13
C HIS A 67 2.57 2.75 0.25
N VAL A 68 3.10 1.96 -0.68
CA VAL A 68 3.01 0.49 -0.68
C VAL A 68 4.39 -0.11 -0.55
N PHE A 69 4.48 -1.12 0.30
CA PHE A 69 5.68 -1.94 0.50
C PHE A 69 5.37 -3.38 0.09
N VAL A 70 6.28 -4.02 -0.65
CA VAL A 70 6.19 -5.44 -1.00
C VAL A 70 7.40 -6.16 -0.44
N TYR A 71 7.14 -7.23 0.30
CA TYR A 71 8.15 -8.10 0.87
C TYR A 71 8.05 -9.49 0.26
N ASP A 72 9.18 -10.17 0.07
CA ASP A 72 9.19 -11.57 -0.33
C ASP A 72 8.87 -12.50 0.86
N GLY A 73 8.77 -13.80 0.59
CA GLY A 73 8.50 -14.82 1.62
C GLY A 73 9.60 -14.99 2.67
N ARG A 74 10.75 -14.30 2.54
CA ARG A 74 11.84 -14.25 3.53
C ARG A 74 11.84 -12.93 4.32
N GLY A 75 10.91 -12.02 4.04
CA GLY A 75 10.83 -10.71 4.67
C GLY A 75 11.76 -9.66 4.06
N VAL A 76 12.32 -9.90 2.87
CA VAL A 76 13.18 -8.94 2.17
C VAL A 76 12.32 -7.96 1.38
N LEU A 77 12.55 -6.65 1.55
CA LEU A 77 11.83 -5.60 0.83
C LEU A 77 12.21 -5.62 -0.66
N GLN A 78 11.20 -5.84 -1.52
CA GLN A 78 11.34 -5.91 -2.98
C GLN A 78 10.83 -4.64 -3.68
N PHE A 79 9.85 -3.96 -3.09
CA PHE A 79 9.29 -2.72 -3.63
C PHE A 79 8.90 -1.74 -2.52
N SER A 80 9.14 -0.45 -2.77
CA SER A 80 8.70 0.65 -1.91
C SER A 80 8.30 1.86 -2.74
N GLY A 81 7.02 2.24 -2.71
CA GLY A 81 6.55 3.43 -3.40
C GLY A 81 5.06 3.46 -3.67
N GLY A 82 4.61 4.41 -4.49
CA GLY A 82 3.22 4.51 -4.91
C GLY A 82 2.93 3.53 -6.05
N ILE A 83 1.74 2.93 -6.06
CA ILE A 83 1.30 1.98 -7.12
C ILE A 83 0.35 2.61 -8.14
N THR A 84 -0.07 3.85 -7.91
CA THR A 84 -0.88 4.62 -8.85
C THR A 84 0.03 5.64 -9.53
N GLY A 85 -0.09 5.78 -10.86
CA GLY A 85 0.58 6.83 -11.61
C GLY A 85 0.06 8.24 -11.26
N MET A 86 0.75 9.27 -11.74
CA MET A 86 0.28 10.65 -11.63
C MET A 86 -1.10 10.79 -12.30
N ARG A 87 -2.06 11.45 -11.64
CA ARG A 87 -3.36 11.77 -12.25
C ARG A 87 -3.12 12.58 -13.54
N GLY A 88 -3.65 12.11 -14.67
CA GLY A 88 -3.69 12.87 -15.92
C GLY A 88 -2.72 12.43 -17.03
N HIS A 89 -1.94 11.37 -16.85
CA HIS A 89 -1.26 10.70 -17.98
C HIS A 89 -1.96 9.36 -18.25
N GLU A 90 -2.77 9.31 -19.31
CA GLU A 90 -3.22 8.04 -19.90
C GLU A 90 -2.01 7.34 -20.52
N GLY A 91 -1.64 6.21 -19.93
CA GLY A 91 -0.51 5.38 -20.33
C GLY A 91 -0.24 4.31 -19.29
N ASP A 92 0.57 3.31 -19.66
CA ASP A 92 1.00 2.23 -18.78
C ASP A 92 1.32 2.74 -17.38
N ASN A 93 0.64 2.20 -16.37
CA ASN A 93 0.90 2.54 -14.97
C ASN A 93 2.27 1.94 -14.59
N ALA A 94 3.35 2.61 -14.97
CA ALA A 94 4.72 2.16 -14.78
C ALA A 94 5.03 1.90 -13.31
N ASN A 95 4.36 2.64 -12.41
CA ASN A 95 4.46 2.43 -10.97
C ASN A 95 3.88 1.06 -10.55
N PHE A 96 2.71 0.73 -11.09
CA PHE A 96 2.08 -0.56 -10.88
C PHE A 96 2.85 -1.72 -11.52
N GLN A 97 3.32 -1.56 -12.76
CA GLN A 97 4.12 -2.58 -13.44
C GLN A 97 5.41 -2.90 -12.68
N LYS A 98 6.04 -1.89 -12.04
CA LYS A 98 7.19 -2.11 -11.15
C LYS A 98 6.82 -2.91 -9.91
N ALA A 99 5.68 -2.62 -9.28
CA ALA A 99 5.19 -3.40 -8.14
C ALA A 99 4.86 -4.85 -8.53
N GLU A 100 4.25 -5.06 -9.70
CA GLU A 100 3.98 -6.39 -10.23
C GLU A 100 5.28 -7.14 -10.55
N THR A 101 6.26 -6.45 -11.13
CA THR A 101 7.59 -7.00 -11.42
C THR A 101 8.29 -7.44 -10.14
N ALA A 102 8.21 -6.65 -9.06
CA ALA A 102 8.75 -7.02 -7.75
C ALA A 102 8.11 -8.28 -7.15
N LEU A 103 6.83 -8.55 -7.47
CA LEU A 103 6.14 -9.77 -7.04
C LEU A 103 6.58 -10.99 -7.85
N ARG A 104 6.73 -10.84 -9.17
CA ARG A 104 7.02 -11.96 -10.09
C ARG A 104 8.50 -12.33 -10.11
N ALA A 105 9.37 -11.34 -10.12
CA ALA A 105 10.80 -11.55 -10.19
C ALA A 105 11.37 -11.51 -8.78
N ARG A 106 12.07 -12.59 -8.37
CA ARG A 106 12.94 -12.58 -7.19
C ARG A 106 14.16 -11.72 -7.49
N GLN A 107 13.95 -10.42 -7.61
CA GLN A 107 15.00 -9.49 -8.01
C GLN A 107 16.00 -9.33 -6.88
N SER A 108 17.25 -9.05 -7.25
CA SER A 108 18.32 -8.74 -6.30
C SER A 108 18.27 -7.28 -5.84
N SER A 109 17.52 -6.41 -6.54
CA SER A 109 17.48 -4.97 -6.31
C SER A 109 16.09 -4.48 -5.95
N LEU A 110 16.02 -3.62 -4.92
CA LEU A 110 14.82 -2.91 -4.51
C LEU A 110 14.29 -2.00 -5.65
N LEU A 111 13.00 -2.13 -5.97
CA LEU A 111 12.31 -1.22 -6.88
C LEU A 111 11.64 -0.08 -6.10
N GLN A 112 11.80 1.15 -6.59
CA GLN A 112 11.21 2.34 -5.97
C GLN A 112 10.43 3.19 -6.96
N THR A 113 9.35 3.80 -6.47
CA THR A 113 8.50 4.71 -7.24
C THR A 113 8.06 5.90 -6.39
N PRO A 114 7.80 7.07 -7.02
CA PRO A 114 7.23 8.21 -6.30
C PRO A 114 5.88 7.86 -5.66
N VAL A 115 5.63 8.44 -4.49
CA VAL A 115 4.35 8.35 -3.78
C VAL A 115 3.70 9.74 -3.80
N PHE A 116 2.42 9.80 -4.18
CA PHE A 116 1.65 11.04 -4.19
C PHE A 116 0.46 10.92 -3.24
N GLY A 117 0.35 11.85 -2.30
CA GLY A 117 -0.68 11.84 -1.28
C GLY A 117 -0.47 12.92 -0.23
N CYS A 118 -1.23 12.83 0.86
CA CYS A 118 -1.09 13.69 2.01
C CYS A 118 0.15 13.30 2.84
N SER A 119 0.75 14.28 3.52
CA SER A 119 1.80 14.05 4.52
C SER A 119 1.27 13.16 5.66
N LEU A 120 2.09 12.22 6.11
CA LEU A 120 1.89 11.45 7.35
C LEU A 120 2.67 12.04 8.54
N ARG A 121 3.36 13.16 8.32
CA ARG A 121 3.99 13.99 9.35
C ARG A 121 3.10 15.17 9.70
#